data_AF-F2TJ10-F1
#
_entry.id   AF-F2TJ10-F1
#
_cell.length_a   1.000
_cell.length_b   1.000
_cell.length_c   1.000
_cell.angle_alpha   90.00
_cell.angle_beta   90.00
_cell.angle_gamma   90.00
#
_symmetry.space_group_name_H-M   'P 1'
#
loop_
_entity.id
_entity.type
_entity.pdbx_description
1 polymer ?
#
loop_
_entity_poly.entity_id
_entity_poly.type
_entity_poly.pdbx_seq_one_letter_code
_entity_poly.pdbx_strand_id
1 'polypeptide(L)'
;MANDNPPRIIGNTTTEDGRQRFQAESRAKILLQALYRQINLCANVQWLNCPSTRSSRRVLTDQRIYKAKRNQNHAAKALDMIMNFNKGGREPPTFEREAFSRRLRRRKKSNTPERLMRLQKRLVNVWKSFSKDPEVFSICARTIVFRGAALKETDLVWEAFEKLLEENFVSILAFAQTRRLDTKDTKALLPYDGPIPGPIKTGGRDVETLHPHEIVVNLERQHLERRRFENNYQENIGNYKIHPTCQDDPTLRRPSDGECDVCSSDTLCDCTYPRYPALFLELIETADGRGVGVRTLAKFTKDTMLGAFIGEILSENEGLQYDPVYCLKLAAKTSNTARAVICPKWYGNWARFVNHSCEPSVEFRSRTIGKQIYMMMVALRDIEAFEEITVHYGKRYWREKQCLCRSRACKDKKNRYLRANRIRYQPCHRITLIGIGNSGASTGGRSGKDCIGRKTADRDKYDD
;
A
#
# COMPACT_ATOMS: atom_id res chain seq x y z
N MET A 1 -27.81 -63.03 9.62
CA MET A 1 -27.46 -62.21 10.80
C MET A 1 -26.11 -61.55 10.53
N ALA A 2 -26.05 -60.26 10.85
CA ALA A 2 -24.96 -59.26 10.80
C ALA A 2 -23.61 -59.62 10.15
N ASN A 3 -23.22 -58.78 9.18
CA ASN A 3 -21.85 -58.64 8.69
C ASN A 3 -21.39 -57.23 9.12
N ASP A 4 -20.65 -57.14 10.22
CA ASP A 4 -20.16 -55.88 10.79
C ASP A 4 -18.88 -55.44 10.06
N ASN A 5 -19.01 -54.42 9.22
CA ASN A 5 -17.88 -53.57 8.80
C ASN A 5 -18.03 -52.22 9.53
N PRO A 6 -17.00 -51.73 10.25
CA PRO A 6 -17.09 -50.44 10.90
C PRO A 6 -17.09 -49.32 9.84
N PRO A 7 -17.85 -48.24 10.06
CA PRO A 7 -17.93 -47.13 9.11
C PRO A 7 -16.57 -46.42 9.02
N ARG A 8 -16.09 -46.26 7.78
CA ARG A 8 -14.94 -45.41 7.45
C ARG A 8 -15.14 -44.02 8.06
N ILE A 9 -14.24 -43.63 8.95
CA ILE A 9 -14.13 -42.27 9.48
C ILE A 9 -13.76 -41.33 8.31
N ILE A 10 -14.78 -40.70 7.73
CA ILE A 10 -14.62 -39.54 6.85
C ILE A 10 -14.66 -38.32 7.76
N GLY A 11 -13.52 -37.89 8.27
CA GLY A 11 -13.44 -36.71 9.12
C GLY A 11 -12.00 -36.27 9.36
N ASN A 12 -11.55 -35.24 8.60
CA ASN A 12 -10.52 -34.23 8.95
C ASN A 12 -9.81 -33.59 7.73
N THR A 13 -10.05 -34.04 6.50
CA THR A 13 -9.31 -33.54 5.32
C THR A 13 -9.61 -32.07 4.98
N THR A 14 -10.83 -31.58 5.21
CA THR A 14 -11.24 -30.19 4.90
C THR A 14 -10.68 -29.16 5.89
N THR A 15 -10.51 -29.52 7.16
CA THR A 15 -9.95 -28.62 8.18
C THR A 15 -8.42 -28.52 8.07
N GLU A 16 -7.77 -29.60 7.66
CA GLU A 16 -6.32 -29.65 7.46
C GLU A 16 -5.88 -28.90 6.19
N ASP A 17 -6.60 -29.07 5.06
CA ASP A 17 -6.35 -28.30 3.83
C ASP A 17 -6.55 -26.78 4.07
N GLY A 18 -7.61 -26.40 4.79
CA GLY A 18 -7.84 -25.00 5.18
C GLY A 18 -6.69 -24.41 6.00
N ARG A 19 -6.13 -25.19 6.95
CA ARG A 19 -5.00 -24.76 7.77
C ARG A 19 -3.73 -24.61 6.95
N GLN A 20 -3.45 -25.53 6.03
CA GLN A 20 -2.28 -25.47 5.15
C GLN A 20 -2.34 -24.27 4.21
N ARG A 21 -3.51 -23.96 3.65
CA ARG A 21 -3.72 -22.75 2.82
C ARG A 21 -3.50 -21.46 3.62
N PHE A 22 -4.04 -21.37 4.83
CA PHE A 22 -3.82 -20.21 5.68
C PHE A 22 -2.33 -20.00 6.02
N GLN A 23 -1.60 -21.08 6.29
CA GLN A 23 -0.15 -21.02 6.51
C GLN A 23 0.60 -20.59 5.23
N ALA A 24 0.19 -21.09 4.07
CA ALA A 24 0.76 -20.73 2.79
C ALA A 24 0.55 -19.24 2.47
N GLU A 25 -0.66 -18.72 2.68
CA GLU A 25 -0.98 -17.29 2.52
C GLU A 25 -0.17 -16.41 3.49
N SER A 26 -0.05 -16.85 4.75
CA SER A 26 0.76 -16.14 5.75
C SER A 26 2.23 -16.08 5.34
N ARG A 27 2.78 -17.21 4.85
CA ARG A 27 4.14 -17.27 4.32
C ARG A 27 4.32 -16.40 3.08
N ALA A 28 3.35 -16.40 2.17
CA ALA A 28 3.36 -15.57 0.97
C ALA A 28 3.36 -14.06 1.30
N LYS A 29 2.59 -13.63 2.30
CA LYS A 29 2.63 -12.23 2.80
C LYS A 29 4.01 -11.85 3.35
N ILE A 30 4.66 -12.75 4.10
CA ILE A 30 6.04 -12.53 4.59
C ILE A 30 7.02 -12.38 3.41
N LEU A 31 6.88 -13.20 2.35
CA LEU A 31 7.70 -13.10 1.15
C LEU A 31 7.47 -11.76 0.43
N LEU A 32 6.21 -11.32 0.27
CA LEU A 32 5.91 -10.03 -0.34
C LEU A 32 6.47 -8.86 0.48
N GLN A 33 6.34 -8.89 1.81
CA GLN A 33 6.93 -7.89 2.70
C GLN A 33 8.46 -7.85 2.54
N ALA A 34 9.11 -9.01 2.46
CA ALA A 34 10.55 -9.12 2.26
C ALA A 34 10.99 -8.62 0.87
N LEU A 35 10.15 -8.81 -0.16
CA LEU A 35 10.33 -8.23 -1.49
C LEU A 35 10.41 -6.70 -1.42
N TYR A 36 9.41 -6.03 -0.81
CA TYR A 36 9.42 -4.56 -0.63
C TYR A 36 10.66 -4.06 0.13
N ARG A 37 11.06 -4.77 1.19
CA ARG A 37 12.28 -4.44 1.95
C ARG A 37 13.53 -4.54 1.09
N GLN A 38 13.65 -5.58 0.25
CA GLN A 38 14.79 -5.74 -0.65
C GLN A 38 14.79 -4.73 -1.79
N ILE A 39 13.63 -4.36 -2.32
CA ILE A 39 13.51 -3.25 -3.28
C ILE A 39 14.02 -1.96 -2.61
N ASN A 40 13.54 -1.62 -1.41
CA ASN A 40 14.01 -0.43 -0.70
C ASN A 40 15.53 -0.46 -0.42
N LEU A 41 16.07 -1.61 -0.02
CA LEU A 41 17.50 -1.79 0.21
C LEU A 41 18.32 -1.63 -1.09
N CYS A 42 17.89 -2.27 -2.17
CA CYS A 42 18.55 -2.18 -3.47
C CYS A 42 18.59 -0.72 -3.97
N ALA A 43 17.51 0.04 -3.80
CA ALA A 43 17.49 1.47 -4.12
C ALA A 43 18.51 2.24 -3.28
N ASN A 44 18.51 2.06 -1.95
CA ASN A 44 19.45 2.76 -1.07
C ASN A 44 20.92 2.44 -1.41
N VAL A 45 21.23 1.19 -1.76
CA VAL A 45 22.57 0.80 -2.21
C VAL A 45 22.92 1.44 -3.55
N GLN A 46 21.99 1.55 -4.49
CA GLN A 46 22.23 2.29 -5.73
C GLN A 46 22.52 3.77 -5.47
N TRP A 47 21.76 4.41 -4.59
CA TRP A 47 22.00 5.80 -4.17
C TRP A 47 23.38 6.00 -3.52
N LEU A 48 23.81 5.10 -2.65
CA LEU A 48 25.16 5.14 -2.06
C LEU A 48 26.28 4.91 -3.10
N ASN A 49 25.97 4.20 -4.18
CA ASN A 49 26.90 3.95 -5.27
C ASN A 49 26.84 5.00 -6.40
N CYS A 50 25.86 5.92 -6.37
CA CYS A 50 25.84 7.06 -7.28
C CYS A 50 27.04 7.96 -6.95
N PRO A 51 27.94 8.22 -7.92
CA PRO A 51 29.04 9.15 -7.71
C PRO A 51 28.49 10.51 -7.29
N SER A 52 28.99 11.07 -6.19
CA SER A 52 28.69 12.44 -5.77
C SER A 52 28.93 13.38 -6.95
N THR A 53 27.94 14.18 -7.34
CA THR A 53 28.05 15.24 -8.33
C THR A 53 28.88 16.44 -7.81
N ARG A 54 30.02 16.14 -7.20
CA ARG A 54 31.11 17.08 -6.94
C ARG A 54 32.42 16.41 -7.32
N SER A 55 32.96 16.88 -8.44
CA SER A 55 34.35 16.77 -8.89
C SER A 55 34.89 15.39 -9.31
N SER A 56 35.52 15.41 -10.49
CA SER A 56 36.31 14.37 -11.18
C SER A 56 35.56 13.31 -12.00
N ARG A 57 35.79 13.34 -13.32
CA ARG A 57 35.74 12.16 -14.20
C ARG A 57 36.64 11.09 -13.57
N ARG A 58 36.06 10.18 -12.79
CA ARG A 58 36.80 8.99 -12.32
C ARG A 58 36.89 8.01 -13.48
N VAL A 59 38.11 7.77 -13.94
CA VAL A 59 38.47 6.77 -14.94
C VAL A 59 37.88 5.42 -14.55
N LEU A 60 37.12 4.81 -15.46
CA LEU A 60 36.62 3.45 -15.32
C LEU A 60 37.82 2.49 -15.39
N THR A 61 38.13 1.81 -14.29
CA THR A 61 39.16 0.77 -14.25
C THR A 61 38.77 -0.40 -15.16
N ASP A 62 39.72 -1.01 -15.87
CA ASP A 62 39.50 -2.12 -16.82
C ASP A 62 38.72 -3.31 -16.23
N GLN A 63 38.90 -3.60 -14.94
CA GLN A 63 38.13 -4.65 -14.25
C GLN A 63 36.62 -4.36 -14.19
N ARG A 64 36.21 -3.10 -14.05
CA ARG A 64 34.79 -2.70 -14.03
C ARG A 64 34.18 -2.78 -15.42
N ILE A 65 34.93 -2.38 -16.45
CA ILE A 65 34.54 -2.51 -17.86
C ILE A 65 34.40 -4.00 -18.21
N TYR A 66 35.35 -4.84 -17.80
CA TYR A 66 35.31 -6.29 -17.99
C TYR A 66 34.08 -6.93 -17.33
N LYS A 67 33.77 -6.55 -16.08
CA LYS A 67 32.62 -7.07 -15.34
C LYS A 67 31.29 -6.64 -15.94
N ALA A 68 31.17 -5.39 -16.40
CA ALA A 68 29.99 -4.88 -17.10
C ALA A 68 29.77 -5.62 -18.43
N LYS A 69 30.83 -5.80 -19.22
CA LYS A 69 30.79 -6.52 -20.51
C LYS A 69 30.40 -7.99 -20.35
N ARG A 70 30.86 -8.63 -19.27
CA ARG A 70 30.46 -10.01 -18.93
C ARG A 70 29.00 -10.12 -18.52
N ASN A 71 28.49 -9.16 -17.75
CA ASN A 71 27.08 -9.11 -17.35
C ASN A 71 26.16 -8.88 -18.56
N GLN A 72 26.55 -7.99 -19.49
CA GLN A 72 25.84 -7.80 -20.76
C GLN A 72 25.81 -9.09 -21.60
N ASN A 73 26.93 -9.82 -21.70
CA ASN A 73 26.98 -11.09 -22.42
C ASN A 73 26.11 -12.19 -21.78
N HIS A 74 26.02 -12.23 -20.45
CA HIS A 74 25.12 -13.15 -19.75
C HIS A 74 23.65 -12.79 -19.95
N ALA A 75 23.31 -11.50 -19.94
CA ALA A 75 21.97 -11.03 -20.26
C ALA A 75 21.60 -11.45 -21.69
N ALA A 76 22.43 -11.15 -22.68
CA ALA A 76 22.21 -11.50 -24.09
C ALA A 76 21.93 -13.01 -24.30
N LYS A 77 22.67 -13.88 -23.60
CA LYS A 77 22.43 -15.34 -23.66
C LYS A 77 21.11 -15.77 -23.02
N ALA A 78 20.73 -15.16 -21.90
CA ALA A 78 19.44 -15.45 -21.27
C ALA A 78 18.27 -15.02 -22.17
N LEU A 79 18.47 -13.94 -22.94
CA LEU A 79 17.48 -13.39 -23.85
C LEU A 79 17.33 -14.22 -25.12
N ASP A 80 18.43 -14.71 -25.69
CA ASP A 80 18.41 -15.67 -26.79
C ASP A 80 17.65 -16.95 -26.42
N MET A 81 17.82 -17.46 -25.19
CA MET A 81 17.06 -18.60 -24.68
C MET A 81 15.56 -18.34 -24.56
N ILE A 82 15.16 -17.10 -24.24
CA ILE A 82 13.76 -16.70 -24.10
C ILE A 82 13.11 -16.47 -25.47
N MET A 83 13.82 -15.83 -26.40
CA MET A 83 13.31 -15.52 -27.74
C MET A 83 13.18 -16.76 -28.63
N ASN A 84 14.10 -17.72 -28.51
CA ASN A 84 14.04 -18.98 -29.25
C ASN A 84 12.90 -19.92 -28.78
N PHE A 85 12.26 -19.63 -27.64
CA PHE A 85 11.12 -20.41 -27.14
C PHE A 85 9.78 -19.96 -27.76
N ASN A 86 9.70 -18.76 -28.36
CA ASN A 86 8.44 -18.15 -28.83
C ASN A 86 8.22 -18.21 -30.36
N LYS A 87 9.18 -18.67 -31.17
CA LYS A 87 9.01 -18.87 -32.62
C LYS A 87 8.89 -20.38 -32.90
N GLY A 88 7.66 -20.87 -33.12
CA GLY A 88 7.39 -22.30 -33.26
C GLY A 88 8.01 -23.00 -34.49
N GLY A 89 8.06 -24.32 -34.43
CA GLY A 89 7.86 -25.19 -35.60
C GLY A 89 9.03 -25.48 -36.54
N ARG A 90 10.28 -25.59 -36.08
CA ARG A 90 11.36 -26.21 -36.87
C ARG A 90 12.02 -27.35 -36.09
N GLU A 91 12.30 -28.44 -36.79
CA GLU A 91 13.01 -29.60 -36.24
C GLU A 91 14.28 -29.14 -35.50
N PRO A 92 14.57 -29.75 -34.33
CA PRO A 92 15.71 -29.35 -33.52
C PRO A 92 16.99 -29.48 -34.34
N PRO A 93 17.97 -28.56 -34.19
CA PRO A 93 19.30 -28.78 -34.73
C PRO A 93 19.77 -30.15 -34.22
N THR A 94 20.36 -30.96 -35.11
CA THR A 94 20.84 -32.30 -34.79
C THR A 94 21.65 -32.26 -33.52
N PHE A 95 21.00 -32.69 -32.45
CA PHE A 95 21.54 -32.68 -31.12
C PHE A 95 22.59 -33.78 -31.10
N GLU A 96 23.87 -33.41 -31.18
CA GLU A 96 24.97 -34.36 -30.97
C GLU A 96 24.86 -34.92 -29.55
N ARG A 97 24.15 -36.06 -29.47
CA ARG A 97 23.82 -36.82 -28.27
C ARG A 97 25.07 -37.10 -27.45
N GLU A 98 26.24 -37.19 -28.09
CA GLU A 98 27.52 -37.53 -27.46
C GLU A 98 28.19 -36.37 -26.71
N ALA A 99 28.06 -35.13 -27.18
CA ALA A 99 28.67 -33.95 -26.55
C ALA A 99 27.94 -33.57 -25.25
N PHE A 100 26.60 -33.64 -25.25
CA PHE A 100 25.78 -33.42 -24.06
C PHE A 100 25.84 -34.62 -23.10
N SER A 101 25.91 -35.86 -23.61
CA SER A 101 26.07 -37.06 -22.79
C SER A 101 27.37 -37.06 -21.99
N ARG A 102 28.50 -36.58 -22.55
CA ARG A 102 29.76 -36.48 -21.79
C ARG A 102 29.71 -35.43 -20.67
N ARG A 103 29.00 -34.33 -20.88
CA ARG A 103 28.83 -33.25 -19.86
C ARG A 103 27.83 -33.62 -18.77
N LEU A 104 26.77 -34.37 -19.09
CA LEU A 104 25.79 -34.88 -18.13
C LEU A 104 26.25 -36.13 -17.37
N ARG A 105 27.08 -36.98 -17.98
CA ARG A 105 27.60 -38.20 -17.30
C ARG A 105 28.50 -37.87 -16.11
N ARG A 106 29.08 -36.65 -16.04
CA ARG A 106 29.83 -36.18 -14.86
C ARG A 106 28.98 -35.51 -13.77
N ARG A 107 27.66 -35.34 -13.98
CA ARG A 107 26.72 -34.84 -12.96
C ARG A 107 25.43 -35.65 -12.97
N LYS A 108 25.53 -36.95 -12.67
CA LYS A 108 24.37 -37.72 -12.20
C LYS A 108 24.45 -37.89 -10.69
N LYS A 109 23.68 -37.07 -9.96
CA LYS A 109 22.83 -37.49 -8.83
C LYS A 109 21.99 -36.32 -8.31
N SER A 110 20.71 -36.61 -8.03
CA SER A 110 19.63 -35.77 -7.43
C SER A 110 18.82 -34.86 -8.38
N ASN A 111 17.49 -34.86 -8.19
CA ASN A 111 16.32 -34.02 -8.61
C ASN A 111 16.50 -32.71 -9.43
N THR A 112 17.60 -32.53 -10.13
CA THR A 112 17.98 -31.29 -10.81
C THR A 112 17.10 -31.01 -12.05
N PRO A 113 16.68 -32.01 -12.87
CA PRO A 113 15.81 -31.78 -14.02
C PRO A 113 14.41 -31.29 -13.63
N GLU A 114 13.77 -31.93 -12.65
CA GLU A 114 12.42 -31.58 -12.21
C GLU A 114 12.37 -30.20 -11.52
N ARG A 115 13.39 -29.88 -10.72
CA ARG A 115 13.51 -28.56 -10.07
C ARG A 115 13.67 -27.44 -11.09
N LEU A 116 14.45 -27.66 -12.14
CA LEU A 116 14.62 -26.69 -13.23
C LEU A 116 13.33 -26.52 -14.04
N MET A 117 12.63 -27.61 -14.36
CA MET A 117 11.33 -27.54 -15.04
C MET A 117 10.28 -26.80 -14.19
N ARG A 118 10.21 -27.09 -12.88
CA ARG A 118 9.32 -26.38 -11.95
C ARG A 118 9.63 -24.89 -11.90
N LEU A 119 10.91 -24.53 -11.76
CA LEU A 119 11.36 -23.14 -11.76
C LEU A 119 10.97 -22.44 -13.07
N GLN A 120 11.23 -23.07 -14.21
CA GLN A 120 10.90 -22.50 -15.51
C GLN A 120 9.39 -22.26 -15.64
N LYS A 121 8.56 -23.24 -15.23
CA LYS A 121 7.10 -23.08 -15.19
C LYS A 121 6.67 -21.90 -14.32
N ARG A 122 7.21 -21.80 -13.09
CA ARG A 122 6.94 -20.72 -12.14
C ARG A 122 7.30 -19.34 -12.71
N LEU A 123 8.47 -19.20 -13.32
CA LEU A 123 8.91 -17.94 -13.93
C LEU A 123 8.06 -17.55 -15.15
N VAL A 124 7.68 -18.52 -15.98
CA VAL A 124 6.80 -18.29 -17.13
C VAL A 124 5.39 -17.88 -16.68
N ASN A 125 4.88 -18.47 -15.60
CA ASN A 125 3.58 -18.11 -15.05
C ASN A 125 3.59 -16.66 -14.53
N VAL A 126 4.54 -16.29 -13.67
CA VAL A 126 4.68 -14.90 -13.20
C VAL A 126 4.87 -13.91 -14.35
N TRP A 127 5.66 -14.27 -15.37
CA TRP A 127 5.82 -13.44 -16.56
C TRP A 127 4.50 -13.17 -17.27
N LYS A 128 3.62 -14.17 -17.36
CA LYS A 128 2.27 -14.02 -17.91
C LYS A 128 1.37 -13.19 -17.00
N SER A 129 1.39 -13.43 -15.68
CA SER A 129 0.59 -12.71 -14.68
C SER A 129 0.93 -11.21 -14.64
N PHE A 130 2.18 -10.86 -14.95
CA PHE A 130 2.63 -9.47 -15.12
C PHE A 130 2.29 -8.87 -16.48
N SER A 131 1.37 -9.47 -17.26
CA SER A 131 1.06 -9.02 -18.63
C SER A 131 2.29 -8.91 -19.53
N LYS A 132 3.35 -9.68 -19.24
CA LYS A 132 4.66 -9.63 -19.90
C LYS A 132 5.38 -8.28 -19.74
N ASP A 133 5.15 -7.60 -18.61
CA ASP A 133 5.86 -6.38 -18.26
C ASP A 133 7.32 -6.67 -17.87
N PRO A 134 8.31 -6.21 -18.67
CA PRO A 134 9.72 -6.45 -18.42
C PRO A 134 10.25 -5.77 -17.16
N GLU A 135 9.66 -4.64 -16.76
CA GLU A 135 10.14 -3.80 -15.67
C GLU A 135 9.82 -4.44 -14.31
N VAL A 136 8.56 -4.78 -14.06
CA VAL A 136 8.14 -5.41 -12.79
C VAL A 136 8.77 -6.78 -12.62
N PHE A 137 8.87 -7.55 -13.70
CA PHE A 137 9.56 -8.84 -13.66
C PHE A 137 11.03 -8.68 -13.29
N SER A 138 11.73 -7.72 -13.90
CA SER A 138 13.14 -7.44 -13.58
C SER A 138 13.33 -6.97 -12.14
N ILE A 139 12.46 -6.08 -11.64
CA ILE A 139 12.43 -5.63 -10.25
C ILE A 139 12.33 -6.83 -9.31
N CYS A 140 11.35 -7.72 -9.56
CA CYS A 140 11.17 -8.92 -8.75
C CYS A 140 12.39 -9.85 -8.84
N ALA A 141 12.87 -10.14 -10.05
CA ALA A 141 14.00 -11.03 -10.31
C ALA A 141 15.32 -10.55 -9.68
N ARG A 142 15.50 -9.25 -9.45
CA ARG A 142 16.65 -8.68 -8.72
C ARG A 142 16.64 -9.03 -7.23
N THR A 143 15.48 -9.31 -6.64
CA THR A 143 15.38 -9.68 -5.22
C THR A 143 15.83 -11.13 -4.97
N ILE A 144 16.55 -11.35 -3.87
CA ILE A 144 16.91 -12.69 -3.39
C ILE A 144 15.64 -13.45 -2.98
N VAL A 145 14.64 -12.74 -2.44
CA VAL A 145 13.38 -13.35 -1.97
C VAL A 145 12.62 -13.99 -3.11
N PHE A 146 12.41 -13.29 -4.24
CA PHE A 146 11.71 -13.84 -5.39
C PHE A 146 12.43 -15.07 -5.96
N ARG A 147 13.75 -14.98 -6.18
CA ARG A 147 14.55 -16.12 -6.68
C ARG A 147 14.53 -17.30 -5.71
N GLY A 148 14.64 -17.02 -4.42
CA GLY A 148 14.57 -18.03 -3.36
C GLY A 148 13.22 -18.72 -3.31
N ALA A 149 12.13 -17.95 -3.38
CA ALA A 149 10.77 -18.45 -3.39
C ALA A 149 10.50 -19.35 -4.59
N ALA A 150 10.89 -18.89 -5.78
CA ALA A 150 10.72 -19.63 -7.03
C ALA A 150 11.42 -21.01 -7.00
N LEU A 151 12.58 -21.08 -6.34
CA LEU A 151 13.38 -22.31 -6.22
C LEU A 151 12.98 -23.24 -5.08
N LYS A 152 12.59 -22.71 -3.92
CA LYS A 152 12.57 -23.47 -2.65
C LYS A 152 11.20 -23.62 -2.02
N GLU A 153 10.27 -22.70 -2.26
CA GLU A 153 8.96 -22.72 -1.59
C GLU A 153 8.05 -23.80 -2.18
N THR A 154 7.09 -24.27 -1.40
CA THR A 154 6.07 -25.26 -1.84
C THR A 154 5.18 -24.67 -2.93
N ASP A 155 4.48 -25.52 -3.68
CA ASP A 155 3.59 -25.05 -4.75
C ASP A 155 2.43 -24.20 -4.19
N LEU A 156 1.84 -24.59 -3.06
CA LEU A 156 0.81 -23.80 -2.37
C LEU A 156 1.30 -22.40 -1.96
N VAL A 157 2.51 -22.30 -1.38
CA VAL A 157 3.09 -21.00 -1.00
C VAL A 157 3.40 -20.17 -2.24
N TRP A 158 3.93 -20.80 -3.29
CA TRP A 158 4.25 -20.13 -4.54
C TRP A 158 3.01 -19.58 -5.22
N GLU A 159 1.93 -20.35 -5.33
CA GLU A 159 0.66 -19.92 -5.92
C GLU A 159 0.06 -18.73 -5.15
N ALA A 160 0.08 -18.80 -3.81
CA ALA A 160 -0.36 -17.67 -2.98
C ALA A 160 0.54 -16.43 -3.16
N PHE A 161 1.86 -16.63 -3.30
CA PHE A 161 2.81 -15.54 -3.53
C PHE A 161 2.66 -14.92 -4.93
N GLU A 162 2.48 -15.74 -5.96
CA GLU A 162 2.21 -15.30 -7.33
C GLU A 162 0.94 -14.46 -7.42
N LYS A 163 -0.14 -14.91 -6.77
CA LYS A 163 -1.39 -14.13 -6.65
C LYS A 163 -1.15 -12.77 -5.98
N LEU A 164 -0.40 -12.74 -4.88
CA LEU A 164 -0.07 -11.49 -4.19
C LEU A 164 0.80 -10.55 -5.05
N LEU A 165 1.72 -11.09 -5.87
CA LEU A 165 2.51 -10.30 -6.81
C LEU A 165 1.63 -9.67 -7.89
N GLU A 166 0.65 -10.41 -8.41
CA GLU A 166 -0.33 -9.92 -9.39
C GLU A 166 -1.22 -8.83 -8.77
N GLU A 167 -1.81 -9.08 -7.60
CA GLU A 167 -2.67 -8.12 -6.89
C GLU A 167 -1.94 -6.83 -6.49
N ASN A 168 -0.62 -6.89 -6.32
CA ASN A 168 0.21 -5.73 -5.95
C ASN A 168 1.09 -5.23 -7.10
N PHE A 169 0.84 -5.65 -8.35
CA PHE A 169 1.67 -5.31 -9.49
C PHE A 169 1.97 -3.82 -9.58
N VAL A 170 0.93 -2.97 -9.58
CA VAL A 170 1.09 -1.52 -9.71
C VAL A 170 1.71 -0.88 -8.45
N SER A 171 1.48 -1.48 -7.27
CA SER A 171 2.09 -1.04 -6.01
C SER A 171 3.60 -1.30 -6.00
N ILE A 172 4.03 -2.51 -6.42
CA ILE A 172 5.45 -2.88 -6.56
C ILE A 172 6.16 -1.92 -7.53
N LEU A 173 5.53 -1.66 -8.67
CA LEU A 173 6.06 -0.80 -9.71
C LEU A 173 6.22 0.66 -9.21
N ALA A 174 5.17 1.22 -8.62
CA ALA A 174 5.22 2.57 -8.05
C ALA A 174 6.27 2.67 -6.92
N PHE A 175 6.35 1.66 -6.06
CA PHE A 175 7.31 1.62 -4.96
C PHE A 175 8.76 1.59 -5.45
N ALA A 176 9.05 0.84 -6.52
CA ALA A 176 10.37 0.78 -7.13
C ALA A 176 10.73 2.08 -7.88
N GLN A 177 9.82 2.61 -8.70
CA GLN A 177 10.06 3.81 -9.51
C GLN A 177 10.27 5.06 -8.65
N THR A 178 9.47 5.26 -7.59
CA THR A 178 9.64 6.38 -6.65
C THR A 178 10.97 6.35 -5.91
N ARG A 179 11.61 5.18 -5.81
CA ARG A 179 12.93 5.00 -5.20
C ARG A 179 14.07 5.01 -6.21
N ARG A 180 13.76 5.27 -7.48
CA ARG A 180 14.70 5.29 -8.60
C ARG A 180 15.49 3.99 -8.71
N LEU A 181 14.81 2.86 -8.48
CA LEU A 181 15.30 1.57 -8.92
C LEU A 181 15.17 1.46 -10.45
N ASP A 182 15.97 2.30 -11.11
CA ASP A 182 16.66 2.04 -12.37
C ASP A 182 15.82 2.14 -13.66
N THR A 183 15.48 3.37 -14.09
CA THR A 183 14.71 3.65 -15.32
C THR A 183 15.55 3.82 -16.60
N LYS A 184 16.89 3.94 -16.52
CA LYS A 184 17.74 4.10 -17.73
C LYS A 184 18.64 2.91 -18.04
N ASP A 185 19.37 2.36 -17.06
CA ASP A 185 20.33 1.28 -17.33
C ASP A 185 19.65 -0.10 -17.43
N THR A 186 18.54 -0.33 -16.72
CA THR A 186 17.76 -1.58 -16.82
C THR A 186 16.98 -1.69 -18.13
N LYS A 187 16.44 -0.56 -18.62
CA LYS A 187 15.67 -0.52 -19.87
C LYS A 187 16.55 -0.81 -21.09
N ALA A 188 17.86 -0.58 -20.99
CA ALA A 188 18.85 -0.91 -22.02
C ALA A 188 19.26 -2.40 -22.05
N LEU A 189 18.92 -3.21 -21.03
CA LEU A 189 19.40 -4.59 -20.89
C LEU A 189 18.37 -5.67 -21.28
N LEU A 190 17.13 -5.30 -21.61
CA LEU A 190 16.12 -6.23 -22.10
C LEU A 190 15.84 -5.93 -23.59
N PRO A 191 15.98 -6.92 -24.51
CA PRO A 191 15.58 -6.83 -25.89
C PRO A 191 14.07 -6.93 -25.86
N TYR A 192 13.48 -5.76 -25.80
CA TYR A 192 12.06 -5.57 -25.88
C TYR A 192 11.77 -5.11 -27.30
N ASP A 193 11.18 -6.00 -28.11
CA ASP A 193 10.82 -5.72 -29.51
C ASP A 193 9.58 -4.81 -29.64
N GLY A 194 9.00 -4.37 -28.51
CA GLY A 194 7.90 -3.41 -28.46
C GLY A 194 8.36 -1.98 -28.13
N PRO A 195 7.44 -1.00 -28.07
CA PRO A 195 7.76 0.34 -27.62
C PRO A 195 8.15 0.33 -26.14
N ILE A 196 9.40 0.68 -25.82
CA ILE A 196 9.91 0.77 -24.43
C ILE A 196 8.83 1.43 -23.56
N PRO A 197 8.30 0.75 -22.52
CA PRO A 197 7.31 1.37 -21.65
C PRO A 197 7.90 2.67 -21.11
N GLY A 198 7.27 3.78 -21.47
CA GLY A 198 7.62 5.08 -20.92
C GLY A 198 7.50 5.04 -19.39
N PRO A 199 8.16 5.95 -18.65
CA PRO A 199 7.88 6.10 -17.23
C PRO A 199 6.36 6.18 -17.03
N ILE A 200 5.84 5.44 -16.04
CA ILE A 200 4.42 5.54 -15.74
C ILE A 200 4.15 6.97 -15.29
N LYS A 201 3.12 7.56 -15.89
CA LYS A 201 2.69 8.90 -15.56
C LYS A 201 1.46 8.83 -14.70
N THR A 202 1.39 9.70 -13.70
CA THR A 202 0.15 9.94 -12.96
C THR A 202 0.00 11.43 -12.71
N GLY A 203 -1.20 11.94 -13.00
CA GLY A 203 -1.48 13.37 -12.99
C GLY A 203 -0.47 14.22 -13.80
N GLY A 204 -0.09 13.73 -14.98
CA GLY A 204 0.79 14.44 -15.93
C GLY A 204 2.29 14.42 -15.61
N ARG A 205 2.72 13.76 -14.52
CA ARG A 205 4.13 13.67 -14.10
C ARG A 205 4.62 12.23 -14.07
N ASP A 206 5.91 12.04 -14.33
CA ASP A 206 6.57 10.75 -14.18
C ASP A 206 6.64 10.36 -12.70
N VAL A 207 6.26 9.12 -12.38
CA VAL A 207 6.22 8.58 -11.01
C VAL A 207 7.57 8.73 -10.28
N GLU A 208 8.69 8.63 -10.99
CA GLU A 208 10.05 8.81 -10.44
C GLU A 208 10.34 10.24 -9.93
N THR A 209 9.54 11.22 -10.33
CA THR A 209 9.66 12.62 -9.91
C THR A 209 8.75 12.97 -8.74
N LEU A 210 7.82 12.09 -8.38
CA LEU A 210 6.81 12.30 -7.36
C LEU A 210 7.28 11.76 -6.01
N HIS A 211 6.76 12.35 -4.93
CA HIS A 211 6.91 11.75 -3.62
C HIS A 211 5.98 10.51 -3.53
N PRO A 212 6.38 9.38 -2.90
CA PRO A 212 5.53 8.19 -2.79
C PRO A 212 4.12 8.47 -2.26
N HIS A 213 4.00 9.39 -1.30
CA HIS A 213 2.74 9.81 -0.70
C HIS A 213 1.95 10.87 -1.48
N GLU A 214 2.28 11.09 -2.76
CA GLU A 214 1.43 11.85 -3.70
C GLU A 214 0.69 10.92 -4.66
N ILE A 215 1.00 9.63 -4.61
CA ILE A 215 0.51 8.60 -5.50
C ILE A 215 -0.46 7.72 -4.71
N VAL A 216 -1.68 7.62 -5.19
CA VAL A 216 -2.69 6.69 -4.69
C VAL A 216 -2.72 5.46 -5.58
N VAL A 217 -2.62 4.31 -4.95
CA VAL A 217 -2.64 3.01 -5.59
C VAL A 217 -4.06 2.45 -5.56
N ASN A 218 -4.65 2.27 -6.73
CA ASN A 218 -5.89 1.51 -6.88
C ASN A 218 -5.54 0.05 -7.23
N LEU A 219 -5.63 -0.83 -6.23
CA LEU A 219 -5.28 -2.26 -6.38
C LEU A 219 -6.32 -3.03 -7.20
N GLU A 220 -7.60 -2.65 -7.14
CA GLU A 220 -8.65 -3.35 -7.90
C GLU A 220 -8.54 -3.07 -9.39
N ARG A 221 -8.25 -1.81 -9.75
CA ARG A 221 -8.12 -1.35 -11.14
C ARG A 221 -6.69 -1.38 -11.67
N GLN A 222 -5.72 -1.74 -10.83
CA GLN A 222 -4.29 -1.68 -11.13
C GLN A 222 -3.86 -0.33 -11.74
N HIS A 223 -4.28 0.77 -11.10
CA HIS A 223 -4.11 2.13 -11.60
C HIS A 223 -3.51 3.08 -10.56
N LEU A 224 -2.72 4.06 -11.01
CA LEU A 224 -2.11 5.10 -10.16
C LEU A 224 -2.78 6.45 -10.39
N GLU A 225 -3.20 7.09 -9.31
CA GLU A 225 -3.83 8.42 -9.39
C GLU A 225 -3.18 9.42 -8.43
N ARG A 226 -3.31 10.71 -8.77
CA ARG A 226 -2.96 11.82 -7.87
C ARG A 226 -4.24 12.51 -7.45
N ARG A 227 -4.41 12.71 -6.14
CA ARG A 227 -5.59 13.38 -5.62
C ARG A 227 -5.52 14.88 -5.81
N ARG A 228 -6.69 15.45 -6.07
CA ARG A 228 -6.89 16.90 -6.15
C ARG A 228 -7.79 17.36 -5.02
N PHE A 229 -7.56 18.58 -4.56
CA PHE A 229 -8.47 19.35 -3.73
C PHE A 229 -8.66 20.72 -4.40
N GLU A 230 -9.92 21.09 -4.65
CA GLU A 230 -10.26 22.34 -5.36
C GLU A 230 -9.39 22.55 -6.62
N ASN A 231 -9.31 21.51 -7.46
CA ASN A 231 -8.52 21.44 -8.70
C ASN A 231 -6.99 21.41 -8.57
N ASN A 232 -6.44 21.62 -7.37
CA ASN A 232 -5.01 21.58 -7.12
C ASN A 232 -4.56 20.18 -6.70
N TYR A 233 -3.42 19.71 -7.24
CA TYR A 233 -2.84 18.45 -6.77
C TYR A 233 -2.37 18.59 -5.32
N GLN A 234 -2.66 17.58 -4.51
CA GLN A 234 -2.20 17.54 -3.14
C GLN A 234 -0.71 17.16 -3.12
N GLU A 235 0.09 18.02 -2.52
CA GLU A 235 1.55 17.85 -2.41
C GLU A 235 1.91 17.31 -1.03
N ASN A 236 2.92 16.44 -0.97
CA ASN A 236 3.44 15.95 0.31
C ASN A 236 4.55 16.88 0.81
N ILE A 237 4.32 17.54 1.95
CA ILE A 237 5.33 18.35 2.65
C ILE A 237 6.05 17.56 3.74
N GLY A 238 7.36 17.79 3.88
CA GLY A 238 8.22 17.11 4.85
C GLY A 238 8.36 17.80 6.21
N ASN A 239 7.86 19.03 6.34
CA ASN A 239 7.85 19.81 7.58
C ASN A 239 6.66 20.77 7.59
N TYR A 240 6.32 21.30 8.77
CA TYR A 240 5.24 22.25 8.98
C TYR A 240 5.39 23.51 8.12
N LYS A 241 4.26 24.07 7.69
CA LYS A 241 4.20 25.43 7.13
C LYS A 241 3.65 26.37 8.17
N ILE A 242 4.51 27.18 8.79
CA ILE A 242 4.10 28.12 9.83
C ILE A 242 3.44 29.32 9.16
N HIS A 243 2.19 29.61 9.54
CA HIS A 243 1.48 30.75 9.00
C HIS A 243 2.09 32.05 9.55
N PRO A 244 2.20 33.12 8.73
CA PRO A 244 2.84 34.37 9.16
C PRO A 244 2.21 35.06 10.38
N THR A 245 0.97 34.70 10.74
CA THR A 245 0.27 35.24 11.91
C THR A 245 0.76 34.66 13.23
N CYS A 246 1.57 33.60 13.21
CA CYS A 246 2.25 33.09 14.40
C CYS A 246 3.41 34.02 14.79
N GLN A 247 3.35 34.59 15.99
CA GLN A 247 4.41 35.50 16.50
C GLN A 247 5.75 34.79 16.74
N ASP A 248 5.69 33.56 17.27
CA ASP A 248 6.81 32.65 17.49
C ASP A 248 6.53 31.29 16.83
N ASP A 249 7.58 30.47 16.63
CA ASP A 249 7.41 29.10 16.14
C ASP A 249 6.85 28.22 17.28
N PRO A 250 5.57 27.82 17.22
CA PRO A 250 4.92 27.10 18.31
C PRO A 250 5.37 25.63 18.39
N THR A 251 6.11 25.15 17.38
CA THR A 251 6.67 23.80 17.34
C THR A 251 7.93 23.67 18.17
N LEU A 252 8.57 24.78 18.58
CA LEU A 252 9.79 24.73 19.37
C LEU A 252 9.55 24.17 20.78
N ARG A 253 10.46 23.29 21.21
CA ARG A 253 10.48 22.73 22.56
C ARG A 253 10.93 23.78 23.56
N ARG A 254 10.15 23.92 24.64
CA ARG A 254 10.44 24.75 25.82
C ARG A 254 10.78 23.84 27.02
N PRO A 255 11.47 24.34 28.06
CA PRO A 255 11.81 23.53 29.24
C PRO A 255 10.59 22.87 29.92
N SER A 256 9.42 23.52 29.87
CA SER A 256 8.15 23.00 30.40
C SER A 256 7.57 21.80 29.64
N ASP A 257 8.11 21.46 28.47
CA ASP A 257 7.48 20.51 27.54
C ASP A 257 7.89 19.05 27.80
N GLY A 258 8.62 18.84 28.89
CA GLY A 258 9.15 17.57 29.30
C GLY A 258 10.39 17.14 28.53
N GLU A 259 10.88 15.96 28.87
CA GLU A 259 12.09 15.35 28.32
C GLU A 259 11.93 14.90 26.86
N CYS A 260 13.04 14.68 26.17
CA CYS A 260 13.03 14.10 24.82
C CYS A 260 12.53 12.65 24.86
N ASP A 261 11.50 12.30 24.09
CA ASP A 261 10.95 10.93 24.01
C ASP A 261 11.89 9.93 23.29
N VAL A 262 13.03 10.37 22.76
CA VAL A 262 14.02 9.51 22.08
C VAL A 262 15.22 9.21 22.98
N CYS A 263 15.77 10.21 23.65
CA CYS A 263 16.98 10.05 24.47
C CYS A 263 16.78 10.37 25.97
N SER A 264 15.56 10.71 26.38
CA SER A 264 15.21 11.10 27.76
C SER A 264 15.95 12.32 28.30
N SER A 265 16.60 13.11 27.44
CA SER A 265 17.27 14.35 27.84
C SER A 265 16.25 15.43 28.24
N ASP A 266 16.44 16.03 29.40
CA ASP A 266 15.73 17.23 29.89
C ASP A 266 16.15 18.50 29.14
N THR A 267 17.40 18.56 28.69
CA THR A 267 17.94 19.64 27.84
C THR A 267 17.62 19.43 26.36
N LEU A 268 17.77 20.51 25.57
CA LEU A 268 17.61 20.47 24.11
C LEU A 268 18.70 19.58 23.48
N CYS A 269 18.27 18.59 22.69
CA CYS A 269 19.14 17.67 21.97
C CYS A 269 18.82 17.68 20.46
N ASP A 270 19.70 17.09 19.65
CA ASP A 270 19.53 17.02 18.18
C ASP A 270 18.80 15.75 17.71
N CYS A 271 18.09 15.07 18.61
CA CYS A 271 17.28 13.91 18.25
C CYS A 271 16.21 14.27 17.21
N THR A 272 15.99 13.36 16.27
CA THR A 272 14.87 13.40 15.33
C THR A 272 14.08 12.11 15.45
N TYR A 273 12.78 12.15 15.14
CA TYR A 273 12.00 10.91 15.11
C TYR A 273 12.37 10.06 13.89
N PRO A 274 12.34 8.73 14.02
CA PRO A 274 12.68 7.84 12.90
C PRO A 274 11.67 8.02 11.76
N ARG A 275 12.17 8.42 10.58
CA ARG A 275 11.34 8.57 9.36
C ARG A 275 11.16 7.26 8.59
N TYR A 276 11.87 6.19 8.98
CA TYR A 276 11.85 4.89 8.32
C TYR A 276 10.44 4.29 8.18
N PRO A 277 9.55 4.32 9.19
CA PRO A 277 8.21 3.75 9.06
C PRO A 277 7.41 4.34 7.90
N ALA A 278 7.48 5.66 7.70
CA ALA A 278 6.82 6.35 6.59
C ALA A 278 7.32 5.88 5.20
N LEU A 279 8.52 5.30 5.09
CA LEU A 279 9.00 4.72 3.83
C LEU A 279 8.26 3.45 3.43
N PHE A 280 7.53 2.82 4.35
CA PHE A 280 6.74 1.62 4.08
C PHE A 280 5.25 1.91 4.17
N LEU A 281 4.85 3.17 3.98
CA LEU A 281 3.45 3.56 3.85
C LEU A 281 3.17 3.89 2.39
N GLU A 282 1.98 3.53 1.94
CA GLU A 282 1.45 3.92 0.63
C GLU A 282 0.01 4.39 0.77
N LEU A 283 -0.41 5.25 -0.14
CA LEU A 283 -1.81 5.64 -0.22
C LEU A 283 -2.56 4.62 -1.09
N ILE A 284 -3.73 4.19 -0.64
CA ILE A 284 -4.58 3.24 -1.38
C ILE A 284 -5.98 3.80 -1.57
N GLU A 285 -6.62 3.46 -2.69
CA GLU A 285 -8.07 3.65 -2.80
C GLU A 285 -8.78 2.52 -2.03
N THR A 286 -9.61 2.88 -1.05
CA THR A 286 -10.34 1.90 -0.25
C THR A 286 -11.57 1.37 -1.01
N ALA A 287 -11.70 0.05 -1.06
CA ALA A 287 -12.83 -0.64 -1.70
C ALA A 287 -14.18 -0.40 -1.01
N ASP A 288 -14.18 0.12 0.22
CA ASP A 288 -15.37 0.26 1.04
C ASP A 288 -16.06 1.63 0.96
N GLY A 289 -15.54 2.53 0.12
CA GLY A 289 -16.10 3.85 -0.15
C GLY A 289 -15.65 4.93 0.83
N ARG A 290 -14.63 4.67 1.68
CA ARG A 290 -14.01 5.70 2.52
C ARG A 290 -13.05 6.63 1.74
N GLY A 291 -12.81 6.33 0.46
CA GLY A 291 -11.92 7.08 -0.41
C GLY A 291 -10.47 6.66 -0.20
N VAL A 292 -9.55 7.62 -0.13
CA VAL A 292 -8.12 7.30 0.05
C VAL A 292 -7.82 6.95 1.50
N GLY A 293 -7.15 5.82 1.70
CA GLY A 293 -6.60 5.36 2.96
C GLY A 293 -5.08 5.24 2.91
N VAL A 294 -4.49 4.82 4.03
CA VAL A 294 -3.05 4.54 4.13
C VAL A 294 -2.85 3.08 4.49
N ARG A 295 -2.06 2.36 3.72
CA ARG A 295 -1.71 0.96 3.96
C ARG A 295 -0.23 0.83 4.29
N THR A 296 0.10 -0.07 5.21
CA THR A 296 1.50 -0.40 5.50
C THR A 296 2.02 -1.52 4.59
N LEU A 297 3.26 -1.44 4.16
CA LEU A 297 4.03 -2.46 3.43
C LEU A 297 4.96 -3.24 4.37
N ALA A 298 4.94 -2.94 5.67
CA ALA A 298 5.73 -3.60 6.70
C ALA A 298 4.95 -3.79 8.00
N LYS A 299 5.35 -4.78 8.79
CA LYS A 299 4.87 -4.96 10.16
C LYS A 299 5.45 -3.87 11.07
N PHE A 300 4.60 -3.29 11.91
CA PHE A 300 4.98 -2.38 13.00
C PHE A 300 4.49 -2.93 14.33
N THR A 301 5.31 -2.84 15.37
CA THR A 301 4.92 -3.24 16.72
C THR A 301 4.16 -2.12 17.41
N LYS A 302 3.39 -2.47 18.45
CA LYS A 302 2.80 -1.51 19.38
C LYS A 302 3.82 -0.44 19.82
N ASP A 303 3.34 0.79 20.00
CA ASP A 303 4.09 1.99 20.40
C ASP A 303 5.14 2.50 19.38
N THR A 304 5.20 1.93 18.17
CA THR A 304 6.02 2.49 17.08
C THR A 304 5.49 3.87 16.67
N MET A 305 6.36 4.88 16.65
CA MET A 305 6.09 6.20 16.07
C MET A 305 6.16 6.11 14.54
N LEU A 306 5.02 6.24 13.86
CA LEU A 306 4.94 6.07 12.39
C LEU A 306 5.28 7.36 11.63
N GLY A 307 5.01 8.52 12.23
CA GLY A 307 5.35 9.84 11.71
C GLY A 307 4.51 10.95 12.34
N ALA A 308 4.90 12.19 12.11
CA ALA A 308 4.17 13.37 12.58
C ALA A 308 2.95 13.65 11.69
N PHE A 309 1.88 14.19 12.29
CA PHE A 309 0.83 14.87 11.56
C PHE A 309 1.36 16.24 11.11
N ILE A 310 1.55 16.42 9.80
CA ILE A 310 2.14 17.63 9.22
C ILE A 310 1.09 18.39 8.43
N GLY A 311 1.11 19.71 8.58
CA GLY A 311 0.29 20.64 7.81
C GLY A 311 0.72 22.09 8.05
N GLU A 312 -0.22 22.98 7.82
CA GLU A 312 -0.12 24.40 8.14
C GLU A 312 -0.31 24.61 9.64
N ILE A 313 0.49 25.47 10.24
CA ILE A 313 0.38 25.84 11.65
C ILE A 313 -0.32 27.19 11.74
N LEU A 314 -1.48 27.19 12.38
CA LEU A 314 -2.36 28.34 12.55
C LEU A 314 -2.61 28.60 14.04
N SER A 315 -2.99 29.83 14.40
CA SER A 315 -3.55 30.07 15.73
C SER A 315 -4.85 29.27 15.93
N GLU A 316 -5.25 29.03 17.17
CA GLU A 316 -6.45 28.21 17.44
C GLU A 316 -7.73 28.82 16.84
N ASN A 317 -7.88 30.14 16.91
CA ASN A 317 -9.03 30.86 16.36
C ASN A 317 -9.08 30.78 14.83
N GLU A 318 -7.94 30.98 14.15
CA GLU A 318 -7.86 30.90 12.70
C GLU A 318 -8.09 29.46 12.22
N GLY A 319 -7.48 28.47 12.88
CA GLY A 319 -7.63 27.07 12.53
C GLY A 319 -9.08 26.58 12.58
N LEU A 320 -9.84 27.01 13.59
CA LEU A 320 -11.26 26.68 13.72
C LEU A 320 -12.13 27.31 12.62
N GLN A 321 -11.78 28.50 12.13
CA GLN A 321 -12.47 29.14 11.01
C GLN A 321 -12.07 28.51 9.66
N TYR A 322 -10.81 28.09 9.54
CA TYR A 322 -10.23 27.61 8.28
C TYR A 322 -10.63 26.17 7.94
N ASP A 323 -10.56 25.27 8.93
CA ASP A 323 -11.03 23.89 8.86
C ASP A 323 -11.46 23.40 10.25
N PRO A 324 -12.77 23.45 10.57
CA PRO A 324 -13.27 23.07 11.89
C PRO A 324 -13.24 21.55 12.13
N VAL A 325 -12.94 20.74 11.11
CA VAL A 325 -13.16 19.29 11.12
C VAL A 325 -11.84 18.52 11.24
N TYR A 326 -10.84 18.83 10.43
CA TYR A 326 -9.63 18.01 10.29
C TYR A 326 -8.38 18.59 10.96
N CYS A 327 -8.52 19.76 11.57
CA CYS A 327 -7.49 20.40 12.38
C CYS A 327 -7.20 19.63 13.68
N LEU A 328 -5.92 19.46 14.01
CA LEU A 328 -5.48 18.90 15.30
C LEU A 328 -4.76 19.93 16.16
N LYS A 329 -5.00 19.90 17.47
CA LYS A 329 -4.31 20.77 18.43
C LYS A 329 -2.83 20.37 18.54
N LEU A 330 -1.93 21.34 18.43
CA LEU A 330 -0.52 21.17 18.78
C LEU A 330 -0.34 21.60 20.24
N ALA A 331 0.01 20.65 21.11
CA ALA A 331 0.25 20.89 22.52
C ALA A 331 1.48 20.10 22.99
N ALA A 332 2.15 20.60 24.03
CA ALA A 332 3.23 19.87 24.67
C ALA A 332 2.70 18.60 25.36
N LYS A 333 3.51 17.54 25.49
CA LYS A 333 3.06 16.31 26.15
C LYS A 333 2.71 16.48 27.64
N THR A 334 3.19 17.56 28.26
CA THR A 334 2.98 17.94 29.66
C THR A 334 1.80 18.90 29.86
N SER A 335 1.13 19.35 28.79
CA SER A 335 0.07 20.35 28.87
C SER A 335 -1.06 20.05 27.88
N ASN A 336 -2.30 20.25 28.32
CA ASN A 336 -3.48 20.15 27.45
C ASN A 336 -3.80 21.48 26.74
N THR A 337 -3.07 22.55 27.05
CA THR A 337 -3.25 23.86 26.40
C THR A 337 -2.66 23.82 24.99
N ALA A 338 -3.49 24.07 23.99
CA ALA A 338 -3.04 24.18 22.61
C ALA A 338 -2.16 25.43 22.44
N ARG A 339 -1.00 25.26 21.80
CA ARG A 339 -0.18 26.38 21.34
C ARG A 339 -0.64 26.90 19.99
N ALA A 340 -1.05 25.97 19.14
CA ALA A 340 -1.45 26.20 17.78
C ALA A 340 -2.33 25.04 17.31
N VAL A 341 -2.75 25.12 16.06
CA VAL A 341 -3.51 24.07 15.38
C VAL A 341 -2.78 23.69 14.10
N ILE A 342 -2.73 22.39 13.82
CA ILE A 342 -2.18 21.79 12.61
C ILE A 342 -3.33 21.55 11.63
N CYS A 343 -3.34 22.24 10.49
CA CYS A 343 -4.33 22.11 9.43
C CYS A 343 -3.73 21.44 8.20
N PRO A 344 -4.21 20.25 7.78
CA PRO A 344 -3.69 19.55 6.61
C PRO A 344 -4.44 19.89 5.30
N LYS A 345 -5.24 20.97 5.27
CA LYS A 345 -6.21 21.23 4.19
C LYS A 345 -5.53 21.37 2.82
N TRP A 346 -4.63 22.34 2.67
CA TRP A 346 -3.89 22.58 1.42
C TRP A 346 -2.53 21.92 1.40
N TYR A 347 -1.80 22.01 2.50
CA TYR A 347 -0.50 21.39 2.64
C TYR A 347 -0.53 20.37 3.77
N GLY A 348 -0.04 19.17 3.50
CA GLY A 348 0.11 18.14 4.52
C GLY A 348 0.97 16.98 4.05
N ASN A 349 1.06 15.94 4.86
CA ASN A 349 1.71 14.69 4.49
C ASN A 349 0.68 13.55 4.36
N TRP A 350 1.17 12.32 4.20
CA TRP A 350 0.34 11.10 4.13
C TRP A 350 -0.67 10.96 5.28
N ALA A 351 -0.41 11.50 6.47
CA ALA A 351 -1.23 11.29 7.65
C ALA A 351 -2.65 11.86 7.52
N ARG A 352 -2.85 12.83 6.63
CA ARG A 352 -4.17 13.41 6.33
C ARG A 352 -5.14 12.45 5.62
N PHE A 353 -4.62 11.35 5.06
CA PHE A 353 -5.40 10.33 4.38
C PHE A 353 -5.72 9.13 5.28
N VAL A 354 -5.34 9.16 6.56
CA VAL A 354 -5.62 8.04 7.48
C VAL A 354 -7.10 8.03 7.83
N ASN A 355 -7.77 6.96 7.43
CA ASN A 355 -9.20 6.79 7.65
C ASN A 355 -9.56 6.50 9.10
N HIS A 356 -10.86 6.63 9.38
CA HIS A 356 -11.41 6.26 10.67
C HIS A 356 -11.64 4.74 10.83
N SER A 357 -11.40 4.25 12.05
CA SER A 357 -11.99 3.03 12.59
C SER A 357 -12.45 3.20 14.04
N CYS A 358 -13.55 2.53 14.42
CA CYS A 358 -13.95 2.42 15.83
C CYS A 358 -13.05 1.43 16.60
N GLU A 359 -12.28 0.60 15.89
CA GLU A 359 -11.19 -0.24 16.42
C GLU A 359 -9.90 0.19 15.73
N PRO A 360 -9.33 1.35 16.10
CA PRO A 360 -8.19 1.94 15.39
C PRO A 360 -6.91 1.13 15.58
N SER A 361 -5.98 1.28 14.63
CA SER A 361 -4.62 0.72 14.74
C SER A 361 -3.63 1.74 15.34
N VAL A 362 -3.95 3.03 15.28
CA VAL A 362 -3.08 4.13 15.72
C VAL A 362 -3.86 5.21 16.48
N GLU A 363 -3.12 6.04 17.21
CA GLU A 363 -3.61 7.29 17.78
C GLU A 363 -2.60 8.42 17.62
N PHE A 364 -3.07 9.65 17.78
CA PHE A 364 -2.23 10.84 17.81
C PHE A 364 -1.84 11.17 19.25
N ARG A 365 -0.54 11.31 19.51
CA ARG A 365 0.00 11.70 20.82
C ARG A 365 0.97 12.86 20.67
N SER A 366 0.87 13.83 21.59
CA SER A 366 1.91 14.84 21.75
C SER A 366 3.23 14.17 22.17
N ARG A 367 4.30 14.55 21.49
CA ARG A 367 5.66 14.09 21.75
C ARG A 367 6.63 15.27 21.72
N THR A 368 7.65 15.18 22.53
CA THR A 368 8.73 16.15 22.63
C THR A 368 9.99 15.46 22.15
N ILE A 369 10.55 15.88 21.01
CA ILE A 369 11.68 15.20 20.37
C ILE A 369 12.71 16.22 19.92
N GLY A 370 13.92 16.12 20.47
CA GLY A 370 15.00 17.04 20.17
C GLY A 370 14.66 18.46 20.60
N LYS A 371 14.52 19.33 19.59
CA LYS A 371 14.21 20.76 19.72
C LYS A 371 12.76 21.11 19.41
N GLN A 372 11.91 20.12 19.12
CA GLN A 372 10.52 20.36 18.69
C GLN A 372 9.52 19.52 19.47
N ILE A 373 8.27 19.98 19.49
CA ILE A 373 7.08 19.21 19.84
C ILE A 373 6.35 18.78 18.56
N TYR A 374 5.78 17.59 18.59
CA TYR A 374 5.10 16.97 17.46
C TYR A 374 3.78 16.36 17.90
N MET A 375 2.78 16.42 17.02
CA MET A 375 1.64 15.51 17.10
C MET A 375 1.98 14.23 16.34
N MET A 376 2.41 13.20 17.05
CA MET A 376 2.91 11.95 16.47
C MET A 376 1.81 10.90 16.35
N MET A 377 1.75 10.23 15.20
CA MET A 377 0.95 9.03 15.02
C MET A 377 1.70 7.83 15.60
N VAL A 378 1.10 7.15 16.58
CA VAL A 378 1.70 6.05 17.34
C VAL A 378 0.81 4.80 17.23
N ALA A 379 1.43 3.64 17.02
CA ALA A 379 0.72 2.36 16.96
C ALA A 379 0.12 1.97 18.33
N LEU A 380 -1.18 1.67 18.36
CA LEU A 380 -1.90 1.23 19.56
C LEU A 380 -1.73 -0.28 19.83
N ARG A 381 -1.45 -1.03 18.77
CA ARG A 381 -1.24 -2.48 18.74
C ARG A 381 -0.25 -2.81 17.63
N ASP A 382 0.13 -4.07 17.54
CA ASP A 382 0.82 -4.57 16.36
C ASP A 382 -0.04 -4.37 15.11
N ILE A 383 0.60 -3.89 14.05
CA ILE A 383 0.02 -3.63 12.74
C ILE A 383 0.70 -4.57 11.75
N GLU A 384 -0.08 -5.41 11.08
CA GLU A 384 0.45 -6.39 10.14
C GLU A 384 0.77 -5.75 8.78
N ALA A 385 1.68 -6.37 8.02
CA ALA A 385 1.96 -5.91 6.66
C ALA A 385 0.69 -6.02 5.79
N PHE A 386 0.50 -5.04 4.92
CA PHE A 386 -0.66 -4.86 4.03
C PHE A 386 -1.98 -4.52 4.74
N GLU A 387 -1.92 -4.15 6.03
CA GLU A 387 -3.06 -3.63 6.79
C GLU A 387 -3.27 -2.13 6.53
N GLU A 388 -4.52 -1.68 6.46
CA GLU A 388 -4.85 -0.26 6.47
C GLU A 388 -4.65 0.33 7.87
N ILE A 389 -3.94 1.45 7.96
CA ILE A 389 -3.80 2.22 9.19
C ILE A 389 -5.06 3.05 9.40
N THR A 390 -5.61 3.01 10.61
CA THR A 390 -6.84 3.73 10.96
C THR A 390 -6.77 4.38 12.33
N VAL A 391 -7.42 5.53 12.48
CA VAL A 391 -7.45 6.34 13.71
C VAL A 391 -8.87 6.58 14.21
N HIS A 392 -9.05 6.89 15.49
CA HIS A 392 -10.35 7.29 16.00
C HIS A 392 -10.55 8.81 15.84
N TYR A 393 -11.47 9.26 14.98
CA TYR A 393 -11.74 10.70 14.72
C TYR A 393 -12.38 11.47 15.90
N GLY A 394 -12.65 10.77 17.00
CA GLY A 394 -13.31 11.34 18.19
C GLY A 394 -14.83 11.36 18.05
N LYS A 395 -15.52 11.35 19.19
CA LYS A 395 -16.99 11.28 19.24
C LYS A 395 -17.66 12.48 18.54
N ARG A 396 -17.04 13.67 18.62
CA ARG A 396 -17.56 14.93 18.04
C ARG A 396 -17.74 14.86 16.52
N TYR A 397 -16.77 14.30 15.80
CA TYR A 397 -16.83 14.15 14.34
C TYR A 397 -18.07 13.37 13.88
N TRP A 398 -18.47 12.39 14.69
CA TRP A 398 -19.48 11.39 14.34
C TRP A 398 -20.92 11.77 14.73
N ARG A 399 -21.19 12.94 15.32
CA ARG A 399 -22.54 13.31 15.78
C ARG A 399 -23.58 13.30 14.66
N GLU A 400 -23.21 13.81 13.48
CA GLU A 400 -24.10 13.97 12.33
C GLU A 400 -23.65 13.15 11.11
N LYS A 401 -22.77 12.17 11.32
CA LYS A 401 -22.15 11.38 10.25
C LYS A 401 -22.29 9.88 10.49
N GLN A 402 -22.53 9.14 9.40
CA GLN A 402 -22.50 7.68 9.39
C GLN A 402 -21.07 7.16 9.23
N CYS A 403 -20.67 6.24 10.09
CA CYS A 403 -19.40 5.54 10.11
C CYS A 403 -19.42 4.34 9.16
N LEU A 404 -18.44 4.32 8.25
CA LEU A 404 -18.26 3.27 7.24
C LEU A 404 -17.07 2.33 7.54
N CYS A 405 -16.47 2.39 8.73
CA CYS A 405 -15.23 1.63 9.05
C CYS A 405 -15.40 0.11 9.09
N ARG A 406 -16.66 -0.37 9.08
CA ARG A 406 -17.03 -1.80 9.07
C ARG A 406 -16.53 -2.64 10.26
N SER A 407 -15.78 -2.07 11.21
CA SER A 407 -15.22 -2.77 12.37
C SER A 407 -16.29 -3.48 13.22
N ARG A 408 -15.87 -4.48 14.00
CA ARG A 408 -16.77 -5.30 14.84
C ARG A 408 -17.41 -4.48 15.94
N ALA A 409 -16.70 -3.47 16.44
CA ALA A 409 -17.18 -2.50 17.42
C ALA A 409 -17.66 -1.17 16.78
N CYS A 410 -18.03 -1.16 15.51
CA CYS A 410 -18.49 0.05 14.81
C CYS A 410 -19.73 0.66 15.48
N LYS A 411 -19.73 1.98 15.74
CA LYS A 411 -20.87 2.70 16.33
C LYS A 411 -22.19 2.51 15.57
N ASP A 412 -22.13 2.39 14.24
CA ASP A 412 -23.32 2.24 13.37
C ASP A 412 -23.63 0.79 12.99
N LYS A 413 -23.14 -0.19 13.76
CA LYS A 413 -23.38 -1.62 13.53
C LYS A 413 -24.87 -1.98 13.43
N LYS A 414 -25.73 -1.33 14.22
CA LYS A 414 -27.19 -1.57 14.23
C LYS A 414 -27.89 -1.16 12.92
N ASN A 415 -27.41 -0.12 12.23
CA ASN A 415 -27.96 0.32 10.95
C ASN A 415 -27.65 -0.63 9.77
N ARG A 416 -26.74 -1.60 9.94
CA ARG A 416 -26.47 -2.64 8.92
C ARG A 416 -27.56 -3.72 8.88
N TYR A 417 -28.09 -4.13 10.03
CA TYR A 417 -29.13 -5.18 10.11
C TYR A 417 -30.47 -4.70 9.50
N LEU A 418 -30.82 -3.43 9.68
CA LEU A 418 -32.05 -2.86 9.11
C LEU A 418 -31.99 -2.68 7.58
N ARG A 419 -30.81 -2.41 7.00
CA ARG A 419 -30.61 -2.35 5.54
C ARG A 419 -30.52 -3.74 4.89
N ALA A 420 -29.87 -4.71 5.54
CA ALA A 420 -29.79 -6.08 5.04
C ALA A 420 -31.16 -6.79 4.99
N ASN A 421 -32.06 -6.48 5.94
CA ASN A 421 -33.43 -7.00 5.94
C ASN A 421 -34.38 -6.29 4.96
N ARG A 422 -34.09 -5.05 4.54
CA ARG A 422 -34.87 -4.34 3.51
C ARG A 422 -34.64 -4.88 2.09
N ILE A 423 -33.46 -5.44 1.82
CA ILE A 423 -33.11 -6.04 0.52
C ILE A 423 -33.66 -7.47 0.39
N ARG A 424 -33.94 -8.17 1.51
CA ARG A 424 -34.50 -9.54 1.50
C ARG A 424 -36.02 -9.59 1.31
N TYR A 425 -36.73 -8.48 1.44
CA TYR A 425 -38.18 -8.39 1.21
C TYR A 425 -38.50 -7.28 0.19
N GLN A 426 -38.04 -7.47 -1.05
CA GLN A 426 -38.72 -6.90 -2.20
C GLN A 426 -39.17 -8.05 -3.10
N PRO A 427 -40.49 -8.29 -3.28
CA PRO A 427 -40.96 -9.24 -4.26
C PRO A 427 -40.51 -8.79 -5.65
N CYS A 428 -39.92 -9.71 -6.39
CA CYS A 428 -39.61 -9.56 -7.80
C CYS A 428 -40.93 -9.35 -8.57
N HIS A 429 -41.30 -8.10 -8.83
CA HIS A 429 -42.37 -7.82 -9.78
C HIS A 429 -41.80 -7.93 -11.19
N ARG A 430 -42.24 -9.02 -11.86
CA ARG A 430 -42.21 -9.26 -13.30
C ARG A 430 -42.14 -7.95 -14.10
N ILE A 431 -41.03 -7.76 -14.81
CA ILE A 431 -40.96 -6.83 -15.94
C ILE A 431 -41.72 -7.52 -17.07
N THR A 432 -42.98 -7.11 -17.28
CA THR A 432 -43.73 -7.44 -18.49
C THR A 432 -43.36 -6.39 -19.54
N LEU A 433 -42.78 -6.85 -20.65
CA LEU A 433 -42.53 -6.08 -21.87
C LEU A 433 -43.85 -5.65 -22.53
N ILE A 434 -44.15 -4.36 -22.58
CA ILE A 434 -45.01 -3.66 -23.56
C ILE A 434 -44.50 -2.20 -23.53
N GLY A 435 -44.16 -1.49 -24.60
CA GLY A 435 -44.68 -1.45 -25.96
C GLY A 435 -45.04 0.02 -26.24
N ILE A 436 -44.55 0.53 -27.36
CA ILE A 436 -44.67 1.90 -27.87
C ILE A 436 -46.15 2.33 -27.97
N GLY A 437 -46.49 3.60 -27.66
CA GLY A 437 -47.80 4.15 -28.02
C GLY A 437 -48.17 5.51 -27.42
N ASN A 438 -48.44 6.46 -28.32
CA ASN A 438 -48.82 7.86 -28.13
C ASN A 438 -50.20 8.12 -27.45
N SER A 439 -50.45 9.43 -27.22
CA SER A 439 -51.71 10.14 -26.90
C SER A 439 -52.06 10.20 -25.39
N GLY A 440 -52.60 11.27 -24.82
CA GLY A 440 -53.09 12.56 -25.31
C GLY A 440 -53.87 13.21 -24.15
N ALA A 441 -53.73 14.53 -24.00
CA ALA A 441 -54.59 15.53 -23.36
C ALA A 441 -55.56 15.19 -22.19
N SER A 442 -55.52 16.08 -21.18
CA SER A 442 -56.65 16.86 -20.62
C SER A 442 -57.06 16.67 -19.14
N THR A 443 -56.95 17.80 -18.44
CA THR A 443 -57.88 18.42 -17.47
C THR A 443 -58.16 17.79 -16.09
N GLY A 444 -57.79 18.58 -15.06
CA GLY A 444 -58.77 19.13 -14.10
C GLY A 444 -58.90 18.44 -12.73
N GLY A 445 -58.79 19.23 -11.64
CA GLY A 445 -59.35 18.83 -10.34
C GLY A 445 -58.60 19.36 -9.12
N ARG A 446 -59.29 20.15 -8.29
CA ARG A 446 -58.82 20.88 -7.10
C ARG A 446 -58.81 20.05 -5.79
N SER A 447 -58.03 20.57 -4.83
CA SER A 447 -58.32 20.72 -3.37
C SER A 447 -58.14 19.56 -2.38
N GLY A 448 -57.58 19.90 -1.20
CA GLY A 448 -57.58 19.15 0.06
C GLY A 448 -56.18 19.08 0.72
N LYS A 449 -55.69 20.15 1.36
CA LYS A 449 -55.68 20.42 2.82
C LYS A 449 -55.12 19.30 3.74
N ASP A 450 -54.02 19.66 4.38
CA ASP A 450 -53.64 19.48 5.80
C ASP A 450 -53.73 18.10 6.46
N CYS A 451 -52.59 17.64 6.98
CA CYS A 451 -52.49 17.06 8.32
C CYS A 451 -51.06 17.22 8.87
N ILE A 452 -50.94 18.18 9.78
CA ILE A 452 -49.81 18.37 10.70
C ILE A 452 -49.87 17.26 11.75
N GLY A 453 -48.72 16.65 12.05
CA GLY A 453 -48.56 15.73 13.17
C GLY A 453 -47.17 15.85 13.78
N ARG A 454 -46.96 16.87 14.62
CA ARG A 454 -45.88 16.90 15.61
C ARG A 454 -46.14 15.86 16.70
N LYS A 455 -45.10 15.14 17.12
CA LYS A 455 -44.82 14.63 18.48
C LYS A 455 -43.39 14.10 18.46
N THR A 456 -42.51 14.19 19.45
CA THR A 456 -42.30 14.99 20.67
C THR A 456 -40.87 14.61 21.08
N ALA A 457 -40.12 15.55 21.64
CA ALA A 457 -38.76 15.31 22.14
C ALA A 457 -38.77 14.39 23.36
N ASP A 458 -37.83 13.44 23.41
CA ASP A 458 -37.35 12.88 24.66
C ASP A 458 -35.91 13.32 24.90
N ARG A 459 -35.75 13.98 26.05
CA ARG A 459 -34.49 14.36 26.67
C ARG A 459 -33.99 13.16 27.45
N ASP A 460 -32.80 12.67 27.15
CA ASP A 460 -32.01 11.91 28.11
C ASP A 460 -30.68 12.62 28.35
N LYS A 461 -30.59 13.20 29.54
CA LYS A 461 -29.36 13.55 30.25
C LYS A 461 -28.64 12.25 30.62
N TYR A 462 -27.32 12.19 30.46
CA TYR A 462 -26.37 11.73 31.48
C TYR A 462 -24.94 12.03 31.03
N ASP A 463 -24.13 12.38 32.02
CA ASP A 463 -22.91 13.18 31.99
C ASP A 463 -21.61 12.40 31.68
N ASP A 464 -20.59 13.20 31.33
CA ASP A 464 -19.11 13.04 31.33
C ASP A 464 -18.36 12.04 30.42
#